data_AF-A0A0V0UU01-F1
#
_entry.id   AF-A0A0V0UU01-F1
#
_cell.length_a   1.000
_cell.length_b   1.000
_cell.length_c   1.000
_cell.angle_alpha   90.00
_cell.angle_beta   90.00
_cell.angle_gamma   90.00
#
_symmetry.space_group_name_H-M   'P 1'
#
loop_
_entity.id
_entity.type
_entity.pdbx_description
1 polymer ?
#
loop_
_entity_poly.entity_id
_entity_poly.type
_entity_poly.pdbx_seq_one_letter_code
_entity_poly.pdbx_strand_id
1 'polypeptide(L)'
;MKRLTREFTNSSLIQYRVVIYKAPARNIGKALIASVNANAWQNTQDLTRPNNHAVAKSLEHVIEANPGNKFIAYNNIPPDVPNVKTKSNSKGVLMMNPNDVDDASWIVHTIPGFPKALRGYVFPLAEIQKGHLFICLTIKKSEIDAIAMALRIATPLIYHNDIPDDPARPNLKKLVNEIYRRVLVKKLKTGIKVWTTRDKILKSDCRIFNRNIKLITSPIDVNGDASSLDSDASQWLISDPGNKFCVIDKPYHKIQTKEPAMAVCIDDATIFGHFNRIGGGAAAWQNIADLTRAAGHAVAKSLEHVIMANADNKFIAYNNIPPDVPKIKTKSNSKGVLMMNPRVADEASWIVHTVPGFPKALREYVFPLAEIQKGHLFICLTIKESEIDAIAMTLRIATPLLYHNDIPENEINSRPNLQNLAEGRSRFMPPLTVAQEISTAGPGGLKVAIYSKSEKSRYDIYRRVLVKKLKASIKVWTTRDKTLKSDCRILNRNIKLVTSPIAVDNQASSLESDVSQWLISEPGNKFCVIDKPYHKSQTKEPAIAVCIDDATIFGHFNRIGQNVENCA
;
A
#
# COMPACT_ATOMS: atom_id res chain seq x y z
N MET A 1 12.47 34.74 -10.05
CA MET A 1 11.57 33.59 -9.83
C MET A 1 10.08 33.90 -9.58
N LYS A 2 9.61 35.15 -9.70
CA LYS A 2 8.16 35.49 -9.75
C LYS A 2 7.43 35.01 -11.03
N ARG A 3 8.12 34.30 -11.94
CA ARG A 3 7.58 33.79 -13.22
C ARG A 3 7.56 32.26 -13.34
N LEU A 4 8.22 31.53 -12.43
CA LEU A 4 7.94 30.11 -12.17
C LEU A 4 6.64 29.94 -11.33
N THR A 5 6.08 31.05 -10.86
CA THR A 5 4.82 31.14 -10.11
C THR A 5 3.59 31.45 -10.97
N ARG A 6 3.73 31.66 -12.30
CA ARG A 6 2.64 32.30 -13.08
C ARG A 6 2.20 31.65 -14.40
N GLU A 7 2.70 30.47 -14.80
CA GLU A 7 2.19 29.76 -15.99
C GLU A 7 1.85 28.28 -15.75
N PHE A 8 1.38 27.99 -14.54
CA PHE A 8 0.37 26.96 -14.25
C PHE A 8 -0.68 27.58 -13.31
N THR A 9 -1.45 28.52 -13.84
CA THR A 9 -2.45 29.31 -13.09
C THR A 9 -3.67 28.45 -12.74
N ASN A 10 -3.59 27.70 -11.64
CA ASN A 10 -4.68 27.54 -10.64
C ASN A 10 -4.32 26.58 -9.49
N SER A 11 -3.22 26.79 -8.78
CA SER A 11 -3.18 26.35 -7.37
C SER A 11 -2.06 27.02 -6.59
N SER A 12 -2.45 27.71 -5.52
CA SER A 12 -1.60 28.23 -4.46
C SER A 12 -0.76 27.13 -3.80
N LEU A 13 0.56 27.36 -3.67
CA LEU A 13 1.49 26.68 -2.75
C LEU A 13 1.50 25.13 -2.80
N ILE A 14 2.23 24.53 -3.74
CA ILE A 14 2.45 23.06 -3.77
C ILE A 14 3.95 22.72 -3.87
N GLN A 15 4.47 22.03 -2.85
CA GLN A 15 5.76 21.34 -2.83
C GLN A 15 5.72 20.13 -3.78
N TYR A 16 6.63 20.02 -4.74
CA TYR A 16 6.65 18.87 -5.67
C TYR A 16 7.64 17.77 -5.22
N ARG A 17 7.17 16.52 -5.19
CA ARG A 17 8.00 15.30 -5.29
C ARG A 17 7.60 14.57 -6.56
N VAL A 18 8.53 14.39 -7.49
CA VAL A 18 8.24 13.73 -8.78
C VAL A 18 9.18 12.55 -8.97
N VAL A 19 8.63 11.39 -9.30
CA VAL A 19 9.38 10.19 -9.68
C VAL A 19 9.10 9.89 -11.14
N ILE A 20 10.12 9.72 -11.96
CA ILE A 20 9.97 9.44 -13.40
C ILE A 20 10.74 8.18 -13.73
N TYR A 21 10.06 7.23 -14.36
CA TYR A 21 10.65 6.01 -14.87
C TYR A 21 10.64 6.02 -16.40
N LYS A 22 11.82 5.94 -17.02
CA LYS A 22 12.00 5.74 -18.45
C LYS A 22 12.22 4.26 -18.70
N ALA A 23 11.34 3.60 -19.44
CA ALA A 23 11.52 2.20 -19.79
C ALA A 23 12.64 2.00 -20.84
N PRO A 24 13.24 0.80 -20.94
CA PRO A 24 14.16 0.44 -22.01
C PRO A 24 13.55 0.68 -23.39
N ALA A 25 14.35 1.19 -24.34
CA ALA A 25 13.93 1.48 -25.72
C ALA A 25 12.72 2.42 -25.88
N ARG A 26 12.30 3.12 -24.81
CA ARG A 26 11.25 4.15 -24.84
C ARG A 26 11.85 5.54 -24.63
N ASN A 27 11.47 6.47 -25.49
CA ASN A 27 11.80 7.90 -25.34
C ASN A 27 10.83 8.62 -24.39
N ILE A 28 9.57 8.15 -24.36
CA ILE A 28 8.55 8.59 -23.41
C ILE A 28 8.76 7.84 -22.08
N GLY A 29 8.77 8.57 -20.98
CA GLY A 29 8.76 8.00 -19.64
C GLY A 29 7.36 7.98 -19.02
N LYS A 30 7.28 7.40 -17.82
CA LYS A 30 6.12 7.45 -16.93
C LYS A 30 6.48 8.34 -15.74
N ALA A 31 5.73 9.40 -15.49
CA ALA A 31 5.87 10.26 -14.32
C ALA A 31 4.81 9.93 -13.27
N LEU A 32 5.23 9.94 -12.02
CA LEU A 32 4.39 9.91 -10.84
C LEU A 32 4.65 11.20 -10.06
N ILE A 33 3.66 12.09 -10.04
CA ILE A 33 3.76 13.42 -9.42
C ILE A 33 2.97 13.36 -8.13
N ALA A 34 3.64 13.48 -6.97
CA ALA A 34 2.97 13.55 -5.68
C ALA A 34 2.31 14.94 -5.53
N SER A 35 1.05 15.04 -5.95
CA SER A 35 0.14 16.15 -5.64
C SER A 35 -1.12 15.57 -4.99
N VAL A 36 -2.08 16.44 -4.63
CA VAL A 36 -3.37 16.05 -4.04
C VAL A 36 -4.17 15.06 -4.91
N ASN A 37 -3.79 14.87 -6.20
CA ASN A 37 -4.42 13.99 -7.19
C ASN A 37 -3.44 13.00 -7.87
N ALA A 38 -2.41 12.52 -7.15
CA ALA A 38 -1.39 11.58 -7.65
C ALA A 38 -1.94 10.16 -7.92
N ASN A 39 -2.92 10.00 -8.81
CA ASN A 39 -3.74 8.78 -8.86
C ASN A 39 -3.24 7.73 -9.88
N ALA A 40 -2.25 8.04 -10.72
CA ALA A 40 -1.69 7.13 -11.72
C ALA A 40 -0.33 7.58 -12.28
N TRP A 41 0.41 6.62 -12.87
CA TRP A 41 1.53 6.91 -13.77
C TRP A 41 1.02 7.64 -15.03
N GLN A 42 1.63 8.77 -15.37
CA GLN A 42 1.29 9.58 -16.53
C GLN A 42 2.41 9.51 -17.56
N ASN A 43 2.09 9.46 -18.86
CA ASN A 43 3.11 9.56 -19.90
C ASN A 43 3.77 10.94 -19.85
N THR A 44 5.09 10.99 -19.92
CA THR A 44 5.82 12.24 -20.13
C THR A 44 5.84 12.61 -21.61
N GLN A 45 6.29 13.82 -21.92
CA GLN A 45 6.82 14.07 -23.26
C GLN A 45 8.13 13.29 -23.47
N ASP A 46 8.62 13.25 -24.71
CA ASP A 46 9.90 12.64 -25.06
C ASP A 46 11.04 13.20 -24.18
N LEU A 47 11.62 12.36 -23.33
CA LEU A 47 12.67 12.71 -22.38
C LEU A 47 14.04 12.92 -23.06
N THR A 48 14.18 12.61 -24.34
CA THR A 48 15.42 12.82 -25.09
C THR A 48 15.54 14.23 -25.66
N ARG A 49 14.49 15.03 -25.55
CA ARG A 49 14.37 16.39 -26.09
C ARG A 49 14.02 17.39 -24.98
N PRO A 50 14.36 18.68 -25.08
CA PRO A 50 14.06 19.68 -24.05
C PRO A 50 12.56 20.09 -23.96
N ASN A 51 11.63 19.17 -24.25
CA ASN A 51 10.23 19.47 -24.54
C ASN A 51 9.35 19.70 -23.29
N ASN A 52 9.61 20.78 -22.54
CA ASN A 52 8.83 21.23 -21.37
C ASN A 52 8.31 20.11 -20.43
N HIS A 53 9.11 19.07 -20.23
CA HIS A 53 8.81 17.98 -19.30
C HIS A 53 9.53 18.21 -17.97
N ALA A 54 9.07 17.54 -16.91
CA ALA A 54 9.55 17.75 -15.54
C ALA A 54 11.09 17.66 -15.40
N VAL A 55 11.76 16.68 -16.05
CA VAL A 55 13.24 16.59 -16.00
C VAL A 55 13.95 17.81 -16.61
N ALA A 56 13.61 18.20 -17.84
CA ALA A 56 14.27 19.32 -18.51
C ALA A 56 13.97 20.63 -17.78
N LYS A 57 12.73 20.81 -17.31
CA LYS A 57 12.33 21.99 -16.56
C LYS A 57 13.05 22.10 -15.21
N SER A 58 13.15 21.01 -14.46
CA SER A 58 13.91 20.99 -13.19
C SER A 58 15.41 21.23 -13.40
N LEU A 59 15.93 21.00 -14.59
CA LEU A 59 17.33 21.21 -14.93
C LEU A 59 17.59 22.52 -15.68
N GLU A 60 16.59 23.38 -15.89
CA GLU A 60 16.73 24.57 -16.73
C GLU A 60 17.90 25.47 -16.30
N HIS A 61 18.05 25.68 -14.99
CA HIS A 61 19.14 26.48 -14.41
C HIS A 61 20.43 25.69 -14.14
N VAL A 62 20.49 24.45 -14.63
CA VAL A 62 21.67 23.57 -14.62
C VAL A 62 22.25 23.46 -16.03
N ILE A 63 21.38 23.44 -17.06
CA ILE A 63 21.77 23.37 -18.47
C ILE A 63 22.03 24.75 -19.08
N GLU A 64 21.46 25.81 -18.50
CA GLU A 64 21.67 27.21 -18.88
C GLU A 64 22.02 28.05 -17.65
N ALA A 65 22.86 29.06 -17.85
CA ALA A 65 23.34 29.91 -16.76
C ALA A 65 22.22 30.77 -16.18
N ASN A 66 22.08 30.77 -14.86
CA ASN A 66 21.17 31.65 -14.14
C ASN A 66 21.89 32.30 -12.94
N PRO A 67 21.90 33.65 -12.83
CA PRO A 67 22.65 34.33 -11.76
C PRO A 67 22.07 34.10 -10.36
N GLY A 68 20.80 33.72 -10.26
CA GLY A 68 20.11 33.45 -8.99
C GLY A 68 20.12 31.99 -8.55
N ASN A 69 20.65 31.05 -9.35
CA ASN A 69 20.66 29.62 -9.02
C ASN A 69 22.09 29.08 -9.03
N LYS A 70 22.45 28.36 -7.97
CA LYS A 70 23.74 27.72 -7.79
C LYS A 70 23.56 26.23 -7.59
N PHE A 71 24.46 25.41 -8.10
CA PHE A 71 24.32 23.97 -8.06
C PHE A 71 25.64 23.19 -8.01
N ILE A 72 25.52 21.97 -7.50
CA ILE A 72 26.53 20.92 -7.55
C ILE A 72 25.98 19.82 -8.45
N ALA A 73 26.73 19.46 -9.50
CA ALA A 73 26.42 18.31 -10.34
C ALA A 73 27.44 17.19 -10.08
N TYR A 74 26.93 15.98 -9.83
CA TYR A 74 27.75 14.82 -9.50
C TYR A 74 27.32 13.61 -10.32
N ASN A 75 28.29 12.85 -10.83
CA ASN A 75 28.03 11.66 -11.62
C ASN A 75 29.28 10.77 -11.64
N ASN A 76 29.12 9.47 -11.43
CA ASN A 76 30.26 8.56 -11.47
C ASN A 76 30.83 8.32 -12.87
N ILE A 77 30.09 8.64 -13.93
CA ILE A 77 30.53 8.70 -15.33
C ILE A 77 30.08 10.08 -15.84
N PRO A 78 30.84 11.15 -15.59
CA PRO A 78 30.40 12.50 -15.92
C PRO A 78 30.35 12.73 -17.43
N PRO A 79 29.52 13.67 -17.91
CA PRO A 79 29.51 14.04 -19.32
C PRO A 79 30.87 14.57 -19.77
N ASP A 80 31.26 14.23 -21.01
CA ASP A 80 32.42 14.80 -21.69
C ASP A 80 33.79 14.55 -20.99
N VAL A 81 33.86 13.62 -20.04
CA VAL A 81 35.13 13.15 -19.45
C VAL A 81 35.30 11.65 -19.71
N PRO A 82 35.91 11.27 -20.86
CA PRO A 82 36.06 9.87 -21.21
C PRO A 82 36.95 9.14 -20.20
N ASN A 83 36.73 7.84 -20.05
CA ASN A 83 37.51 6.93 -19.19
C ASN A 83 37.45 7.22 -17.68
N VAL A 84 36.61 8.15 -17.23
CA VAL A 84 36.38 8.39 -15.81
C VAL A 84 35.18 7.60 -15.32
N LYS A 85 35.44 6.63 -14.43
CA LYS A 85 34.42 5.88 -13.70
C LYS A 85 34.82 5.74 -12.24
N THR A 86 34.10 6.38 -11.32
CA THR A 86 34.41 6.27 -9.89
C THR A 86 33.79 5.05 -9.23
N LYS A 87 34.27 4.73 -8.02
CA LYS A 87 33.69 3.68 -7.17
C LYS A 87 32.33 4.04 -6.59
N SER A 88 31.94 5.31 -6.55
CA SER A 88 30.56 5.69 -6.27
C SER A 88 29.68 5.40 -7.48
N ASN A 89 28.39 5.16 -7.28
CA ASN A 89 27.44 5.09 -8.39
C ASN A 89 26.46 6.27 -8.39
N SER A 90 26.52 7.15 -7.39
CA SER A 90 25.55 8.21 -7.21
C SER A 90 25.65 9.22 -8.36
N LYS A 91 24.49 9.68 -8.82
CA LYS A 91 24.38 10.71 -9.85
C LYS A 91 23.22 11.65 -9.53
N GLY A 92 23.38 12.93 -9.81
CA GLY A 92 22.34 13.91 -9.54
C GLY A 92 22.84 15.34 -9.54
N VAL A 93 21.92 16.23 -9.17
CA VAL A 93 22.17 17.66 -9.06
C VAL A 93 21.52 18.19 -7.80
N LEU A 94 22.30 18.88 -6.97
CA LEU A 94 21.81 19.63 -5.81
C LEU A 94 21.87 21.10 -6.16
N MET A 95 20.74 21.81 -6.14
CA MET A 95 20.66 23.21 -6.52
C MET A 95 19.94 24.05 -5.47
N MET A 96 20.31 25.32 -5.39
CA MET A 96 19.73 26.28 -4.47
C MET A 96 19.86 27.70 -5.00
N ASN A 97 18.94 28.56 -4.57
CA ASN A 97 19.08 29.99 -4.68
C ASN A 97 19.77 30.54 -3.42
N PRO A 98 20.96 31.15 -3.52
CA PRO A 98 21.63 31.74 -2.35
C PRO A 98 20.82 32.83 -1.66
N ASN A 99 19.98 33.55 -2.43
CA ASN A 99 19.26 34.74 -1.99
C ASN A 99 17.84 34.45 -1.48
N ASP A 100 17.39 33.20 -1.54
CA ASP A 100 16.08 32.77 -1.07
C ASP A 100 16.24 31.61 -0.07
N VAL A 101 15.47 31.64 1.02
CA VAL A 101 15.64 30.74 2.17
C VAL A 101 14.89 29.42 1.99
N ASP A 102 13.93 29.35 1.06
CA ASP A 102 13.09 28.15 0.84
C ASP A 102 13.18 27.61 -0.60
N ASP A 103 14.23 27.98 -1.33
CA ASP A 103 14.38 27.67 -2.74
C ASP A 103 15.60 26.77 -2.98
N ALA A 104 15.38 25.48 -2.77
CA ALA A 104 16.36 24.43 -3.04
C ALA A 104 15.71 23.18 -3.63
N SER A 105 16.44 22.49 -4.49
CA SER A 105 15.98 21.26 -5.14
C SER A 105 17.10 20.23 -5.23
N TRP A 106 16.72 18.96 -5.13
CA TRP A 106 17.64 17.84 -5.30
C TRP A 106 17.09 16.85 -6.31
N ILE A 107 17.90 16.60 -7.34
CA ILE A 107 17.61 15.66 -8.41
C ILE A 107 18.56 14.48 -8.25
N VAL A 108 18.00 13.28 -8.28
CA VAL A 108 18.75 12.01 -8.23
C VAL A 108 18.36 11.21 -9.46
N HIS A 109 19.33 10.67 -10.18
CA HIS A 109 19.06 9.88 -11.38
C HIS A 109 20.04 8.72 -11.57
N THR A 110 19.74 7.85 -12.53
CA THR A 110 20.60 6.68 -12.85
C THR A 110 21.43 6.84 -14.13
N ILE A 111 21.25 7.92 -14.89
CA ILE A 111 21.83 8.08 -16.23
C ILE A 111 23.31 8.50 -16.20
N PRO A 112 24.24 7.70 -16.74
CA PRO A 112 25.63 8.10 -16.94
C PRO A 112 25.75 9.15 -18.05
N GLY A 113 26.73 10.06 -17.95
CA GLY A 113 26.96 11.10 -18.97
C GLY A 113 25.94 12.25 -18.95
N PHE A 114 25.22 12.45 -17.85
CA PHE A 114 24.12 13.41 -17.72
C PHE A 114 24.09 14.08 -16.34
N PRO A 115 23.59 15.32 -16.20
CA PRO A 115 23.36 16.32 -17.24
C PRO A 115 24.63 17.09 -17.63
N LYS A 116 24.66 17.67 -18.84
CA LYS A 116 25.75 18.57 -19.24
C LYS A 116 25.55 19.94 -18.59
N ALA A 117 26.38 20.25 -17.59
CA ALA A 117 26.31 21.53 -16.88
C ALA A 117 26.59 22.69 -17.84
N LEU A 118 25.68 23.66 -17.91
CA LEU A 118 25.77 24.90 -18.69
C LEU A 118 25.99 24.71 -20.20
N ARG A 119 25.61 23.55 -20.76
CA ARG A 119 25.83 23.20 -22.17
C ARG A 119 24.57 22.70 -22.86
N GLY A 120 23.40 23.10 -22.37
CA GLY A 120 22.10 22.69 -22.92
C GLY A 120 21.69 21.27 -22.54
N TYR A 121 20.45 20.93 -22.89
CA TYR A 121 19.87 19.62 -22.61
C TYR A 121 20.31 18.59 -23.66
N VAL A 122 21.10 17.60 -23.25
CA VAL A 122 21.51 16.48 -24.10
C VAL A 122 21.33 15.18 -23.36
N PHE A 123 20.38 14.35 -23.83
CA PHE A 123 20.21 13.00 -23.32
C PHE A 123 21.20 12.04 -24.00
N PRO A 124 21.97 11.22 -23.26
CA PRO A 124 22.94 10.30 -23.86
C PRO A 124 22.29 9.23 -24.74
N LEU A 125 22.66 9.15 -26.02
CA LEU A 125 22.06 8.20 -26.98
C LEU A 125 22.21 6.73 -26.55
N ALA A 126 23.37 6.37 -25.96
CA ALA A 126 23.64 5.01 -25.47
C ALA A 126 22.69 4.56 -24.35
N GLU A 127 22.04 5.51 -23.68
CA GLU A 127 21.15 5.29 -22.53
C GLU A 127 19.67 5.26 -22.95
N ILE A 128 19.35 5.49 -24.23
CA ILE A 128 17.98 5.34 -24.76
C ILE A 128 17.53 3.89 -24.66
N GLN A 129 18.43 2.93 -24.88
CA GLN A 129 18.12 1.51 -24.84
C GLN A 129 17.93 0.94 -23.43
N LYS A 130 18.17 1.75 -22.38
CA LYS A 130 18.14 1.30 -20.99
C LYS A 130 17.01 1.93 -20.18
N GLY A 131 16.58 1.20 -19.16
CA GLY A 131 15.66 1.69 -18.13
C GLY A 131 16.36 2.66 -17.18
N HIS A 132 15.73 3.78 -16.86
CA HIS A 132 16.28 4.80 -15.96
C HIS A 132 15.23 5.40 -15.04
N LEU A 133 15.69 5.87 -13.88
CA LEU A 133 14.85 6.52 -12.89
C LEU A 133 15.37 7.93 -12.60
N PHE A 134 14.43 8.86 -12.39
CA PHE A 134 14.65 10.19 -11.85
C PHE A 134 13.81 10.39 -10.60
N ILE A 135 14.36 11.09 -9.63
CA ILE A 135 13.62 11.71 -8.53
C ILE A 135 13.95 13.19 -8.54
N CYS A 136 12.92 14.04 -8.53
CA CYS A 136 13.04 15.47 -8.28
C CYS A 136 12.36 15.81 -6.95
N LEU A 137 13.10 16.41 -6.02
CA LEU A 137 12.62 16.83 -4.71
C LEU A 137 12.80 18.33 -4.55
N THR A 138 11.74 19.04 -4.22
CA THR A 138 11.87 20.36 -3.58
C THR A 138 12.26 20.14 -2.12
N ILE A 139 13.33 20.80 -1.67
CA ILE A 139 13.88 20.66 -0.31
C ILE A 139 14.00 22.03 0.34
N LYS A 140 13.94 22.07 1.67
CA LYS A 140 14.26 23.30 2.39
C LYS A 140 15.76 23.53 2.36
N LYS A 141 16.16 24.80 2.30
CA LYS A 141 17.58 25.18 2.33
C LYS A 141 18.29 24.68 3.60
N SER A 142 17.58 24.45 4.71
CA SER A 142 18.10 23.85 5.95
C SER A 142 18.55 22.39 5.80
N GLU A 143 17.98 21.64 4.85
CA GLU A 143 18.28 20.22 4.65
C GLU A 143 19.54 19.97 3.81
N ILE A 144 20.05 21.01 3.15
CA ILE A 144 21.19 20.90 2.22
C ILE A 144 22.43 20.37 2.93
N ASP A 145 22.72 20.79 4.17
CA ASP A 145 23.92 20.33 4.89
C ASP A 145 23.83 18.83 5.22
N ALA A 146 22.64 18.32 5.54
CA ALA A 146 22.41 16.88 5.74
C ALA A 146 22.56 16.08 4.44
N ILE A 147 22.07 16.62 3.31
CA ILE A 147 22.26 16.01 1.98
C ILE A 147 23.75 16.04 1.59
N ALA A 148 24.44 17.15 1.84
CA ALA A 148 25.88 17.29 1.60
C ALA A 148 26.68 16.27 2.42
N MET A 149 26.30 16.02 3.67
CA MET A 149 26.89 14.96 4.50
C MET A 149 26.65 13.57 3.89
N ALA A 150 25.45 13.27 3.38
CA ALA A 150 25.16 12.00 2.73
C ALA A 150 25.94 11.83 1.41
N LEU A 151 26.06 12.89 0.60
CA LEU A 151 26.86 12.88 -0.62
C LEU A 151 28.36 12.71 -0.31
N ARG A 152 28.87 13.35 0.74
CA ARG A 152 30.27 13.16 1.20
C ARG A 152 30.56 11.69 1.49
N ILE A 153 29.65 11.02 2.19
CA ILE A 153 29.72 9.59 2.50
C ILE A 153 29.70 8.73 1.22
N ALA A 154 28.85 9.11 0.27
CA ALA A 154 28.69 8.41 -1.00
C ALA A 154 29.86 8.66 -1.97
N THR A 155 30.68 9.68 -1.73
CA THR A 155 31.87 10.05 -2.52
C THR A 155 31.64 10.08 -4.04
N PRO A 156 30.56 10.71 -4.54
CA PRO A 156 30.37 10.83 -5.98
C PRO A 156 31.40 11.79 -6.57
N LEU A 157 31.68 11.64 -7.86
CA LEU A 157 32.52 12.60 -8.57
C LEU A 157 31.71 13.85 -8.86
N ILE A 158 32.13 14.98 -8.29
CA ILE A 158 31.60 16.30 -8.60
C ILE A 158 32.33 16.81 -9.84
N TYR A 159 31.58 17.16 -10.89
CA TYR A 159 32.14 17.70 -12.13
C TYR A 159 31.71 19.15 -12.39
N HIS A 160 30.80 19.69 -11.58
CA HIS A 160 30.46 21.10 -11.55
C HIS A 160 30.05 21.52 -10.12
N ASN A 161 30.54 22.68 -9.68
CA ASN A 161 30.13 23.31 -8.42
C ASN A 161 30.29 24.82 -8.55
N ASP A 162 29.21 25.56 -8.37
CA ASP A 162 29.25 27.03 -8.28
C ASP A 162 28.53 27.57 -7.04
N ILE A 163 28.19 26.70 -6.07
CA ILE A 163 27.62 27.11 -4.78
C ILE A 163 28.69 27.85 -3.96
N PRO A 164 28.41 29.10 -3.53
CA PRO A 164 29.36 29.89 -2.75
C PRO A 164 29.60 29.28 -1.37
N ASP A 165 30.78 29.54 -0.81
CA ASP A 165 31.14 29.11 0.53
C ASP A 165 30.17 29.71 1.58
N ASP A 166 29.50 28.83 2.34
CA ASP A 166 28.58 29.22 3.42
C ASP A 166 29.08 28.64 4.76
N PRO A 167 29.54 29.49 5.70
CA PRO A 167 29.98 29.06 7.03
C PRO A 167 28.90 28.31 7.83
N ALA A 168 27.61 28.55 7.55
CA ALA A 168 26.49 27.87 8.19
C ALA A 168 26.32 26.41 7.71
N ARG A 169 27.09 25.97 6.70
CA ARG A 169 26.94 24.66 6.04
C ARG A 169 28.29 23.98 5.82
N PRO A 170 28.95 23.57 6.91
CA PRO A 170 30.33 23.09 6.86
C PRO A 170 30.50 21.80 6.05
N ASN A 171 29.44 21.02 5.80
CA ASN A 171 29.56 19.79 5.02
C ASN A 171 29.66 20.05 3.52
N LEU A 172 29.12 21.16 2.99
CA LEU A 172 29.35 21.54 1.58
C LEU A 172 30.83 21.78 1.30
N LYS A 173 31.51 22.47 2.23
CA LYS A 173 32.97 22.69 2.17
C LYS A 173 33.79 21.39 2.27
N LYS A 174 33.26 20.38 2.95
CA LYS A 174 33.97 19.15 3.33
C LYS A 174 33.62 17.93 2.48
N LEU A 175 33.05 18.08 1.28
CA LEU A 175 32.51 16.95 0.48
C LEU A 175 33.52 15.86 0.03
N VAL A 176 34.74 15.83 0.58
CA VAL A 176 35.77 14.81 0.37
C VAL A 176 35.77 13.78 1.52
N ASN A 177 35.53 12.51 1.15
CA ASN A 177 35.70 11.22 1.85
C ASN A 177 34.68 10.66 2.91
N GLU A 178 34.15 9.48 2.49
CA GLU A 178 33.85 8.15 3.12
C GLU A 178 32.69 7.82 4.13
N ILE A 179 32.20 6.56 3.96
CA ILE A 179 31.60 5.52 4.89
C ILE A 179 30.05 5.43 5.06
N TYR A 180 29.29 4.31 5.12
CA TYR A 180 29.27 2.91 4.61
C TYR A 180 27.98 2.15 5.09
N ARG A 181 27.14 1.68 4.16
CA ARG A 181 26.47 0.37 3.97
C ARG A 181 25.88 -0.60 5.03
N ARG A 182 25.95 -0.42 6.36
CA ARG A 182 25.16 -1.26 7.32
C ARG A 182 23.83 -0.62 7.78
N VAL A 183 23.43 0.44 7.08
CA VAL A 183 22.49 1.44 7.58
C VAL A 183 21.05 1.11 7.20
N LEU A 184 20.74 0.71 5.97
CA LEU A 184 19.35 0.69 5.48
C LEU A 184 18.42 -0.27 6.25
N VAL A 185 18.78 -1.54 6.42
CA VAL A 185 17.96 -2.50 7.20
C VAL A 185 17.89 -2.09 8.68
N LYS A 186 18.98 -1.56 9.24
CA LYS A 186 19.04 -1.09 10.65
C LYS A 186 18.27 0.23 10.89
N LYS A 187 18.25 1.15 9.92
CA LYS A 187 17.58 2.45 10.00
C LYS A 187 16.09 2.34 9.67
N LEU A 188 15.73 1.54 8.68
CA LEU A 188 14.33 1.30 8.31
C LEU A 188 13.63 0.42 9.35
N LYS A 189 14.38 -0.42 10.09
CA LYS A 189 13.89 -1.34 11.14
C LYS A 189 12.84 -2.37 10.66
N THR A 190 12.63 -2.51 9.35
CA THR A 190 11.67 -3.42 8.69
C THR A 190 12.36 -4.28 7.62
N GLY A 191 11.67 -5.29 7.08
CA GLY A 191 12.10 -5.98 5.87
C GLY A 191 12.03 -5.07 4.64
N ILE A 192 12.66 -5.47 3.53
CA ILE A 192 12.68 -4.71 2.27
C ILE A 192 12.50 -5.64 1.07
N LYS A 193 11.80 -5.17 0.03
CA LYS A 193 11.83 -5.77 -1.33
C LYS A 193 12.73 -4.92 -2.22
N VAL A 194 13.64 -5.54 -2.97
CA VAL A 194 14.70 -4.83 -3.71
C VAL A 194 14.68 -5.20 -5.20
N TRP A 195 14.64 -4.19 -6.07
CA TRP A 195 14.86 -4.26 -7.51
C TRP A 195 16.28 -3.79 -7.84
N THR A 196 17.12 -4.70 -8.35
CA THR A 196 18.56 -4.46 -8.54
C THR A 196 19.20 -5.62 -9.29
N THR A 197 20.25 -5.35 -10.08
CA THR A 197 21.09 -6.39 -10.70
C THR A 197 21.85 -7.19 -9.64
N ARG A 198 22.18 -8.45 -9.92
CA ARG A 198 22.66 -9.43 -8.91
C ARG A 198 23.89 -10.19 -9.38
N ASP A 199 24.72 -10.63 -8.43
CA ASP A 199 25.68 -11.71 -8.64
C ASP A 199 25.07 -13.04 -8.21
N LYS A 200 25.58 -14.18 -8.71
CA LYS A 200 25.07 -15.52 -8.34
C LYS A 200 25.32 -15.90 -6.87
N ILE A 201 25.96 -15.03 -6.09
CA ILE A 201 26.52 -15.34 -4.77
C ILE A 201 25.60 -14.82 -3.66
N LEU A 202 24.99 -13.64 -3.82
CA LEU A 202 24.02 -13.12 -2.86
C LEU A 202 22.59 -13.60 -3.16
N LYS A 203 22.00 -14.32 -2.21
CA LYS A 203 20.59 -14.75 -2.23
C LYS A 203 19.76 -13.93 -1.22
N SER A 204 18.43 -14.06 -1.27
CA SER A 204 17.53 -13.49 -0.25
C SER A 204 18.01 -13.87 1.16
N ASP A 205 18.06 -12.90 2.06
CA ASP A 205 18.52 -13.10 3.44
C ASP A 205 17.33 -13.00 4.42
N CYS A 206 17.01 -14.12 5.05
CA CYS A 206 15.92 -14.26 6.03
C CYS A 206 16.43 -14.57 7.45
N ARG A 207 17.72 -14.33 7.74
CA ARG A 207 18.35 -14.72 9.01
C ARG A 207 17.88 -13.95 10.26
N ILE A 208 17.14 -12.85 10.09
CA ILE A 208 16.62 -12.02 11.21
C ILE A 208 15.09 -12.04 11.18
N PHE A 209 14.47 -12.54 12.24
CA PHE A 209 13.02 -12.59 12.41
C PHE A 209 12.40 -11.19 12.22
N ASN A 210 11.43 -11.06 11.30
CA ASN A 210 10.77 -9.82 10.87
C ASN A 210 11.65 -8.75 10.15
N ARG A 211 12.86 -9.07 9.68
CA ARG A 211 13.72 -8.14 8.89
C ARG A 211 14.38 -8.84 7.70
N ASN A 212 13.56 -9.23 6.74
CA ASN A 212 13.98 -10.01 5.57
C ASN A 212 14.36 -9.10 4.39
N ILE A 213 15.37 -9.51 3.60
CA ILE A 213 15.66 -8.93 2.29
C ILE A 213 15.04 -9.86 1.24
N LYS A 214 13.94 -9.40 0.63
CA LYS A 214 13.28 -10.07 -0.49
C LYS A 214 13.73 -9.43 -1.80
N LEU A 215 13.86 -10.26 -2.82
CA LEU A 215 14.37 -9.89 -4.12
C LEU A 215 13.21 -9.89 -5.13
N ILE A 216 12.97 -8.77 -5.83
CA ILE A 216 11.88 -8.65 -6.81
C ILE A 216 12.21 -9.47 -8.07
N THR A 217 11.28 -10.25 -8.57
CA THR A 217 11.49 -11.11 -9.74
C THR A 217 11.45 -10.28 -11.04
N SER A 218 12.34 -10.58 -11.98
CA SER A 218 12.36 -10.01 -13.34
C SER A 218 11.52 -10.87 -14.29
N PRO A 219 10.83 -10.28 -15.31
CA PRO A 219 10.70 -8.86 -15.59
C PRO A 219 9.66 -8.15 -14.70
N ILE A 220 9.74 -6.83 -14.61
CA ILE A 220 8.70 -5.96 -14.04
C ILE A 220 7.89 -5.29 -15.15
N ASP A 221 6.67 -4.89 -14.84
CA ASP A 221 5.84 -4.02 -15.67
C ASP A 221 5.60 -2.68 -14.97
N VAL A 222 5.90 -1.59 -15.67
CA VAL A 222 5.61 -0.22 -15.20
C VAL A 222 4.54 0.39 -16.08
N ASN A 223 3.28 0.10 -15.75
CA ASN A 223 2.10 0.67 -16.42
C ASN A 223 2.06 0.35 -17.93
N GLY A 224 2.26 -0.93 -18.26
CA GLY A 224 2.26 -1.50 -19.62
C GLY A 224 3.62 -1.49 -20.32
N ASP A 225 4.66 -0.94 -19.70
CA ASP A 225 6.03 -0.99 -20.20
C ASP A 225 6.86 -2.02 -19.41
N ALA A 226 7.19 -3.13 -20.06
CA ALA A 226 8.01 -4.19 -19.47
C ALA A 226 9.49 -3.78 -19.36
N SER A 227 10.13 -4.20 -18.28
CA SER A 227 11.55 -3.97 -18.03
C SER A 227 12.19 -5.16 -17.34
N SER A 228 13.37 -5.57 -17.79
CA SER A 228 14.14 -6.68 -17.22
C SER A 228 15.37 -6.18 -16.48
N LEU A 229 15.91 -7.00 -15.56
CA LEU A 229 17.15 -6.66 -14.86
C LEU A 229 18.35 -6.44 -15.79
N ASP A 230 18.37 -7.06 -16.96
CA ASP A 230 19.47 -6.90 -17.92
C ASP A 230 19.36 -5.60 -18.73
N SER A 231 18.14 -5.08 -18.86
CA SER A 231 17.83 -3.86 -19.63
C SER A 231 17.61 -2.62 -18.76
N ASP A 232 17.56 -2.76 -17.42
CA ASP A 232 17.24 -1.70 -16.48
C ASP A 232 18.43 -1.30 -15.61
N ALA A 233 18.85 -0.03 -15.70
CA ALA A 233 19.93 0.51 -14.86
C ALA A 233 19.43 1.03 -13.49
N SER A 234 18.12 1.11 -13.28
CA SER A 234 17.52 1.59 -12.04
C SER A 234 17.66 0.60 -10.89
N GLN A 235 17.78 1.13 -9.68
CA GLN A 235 17.93 0.34 -8.47
C GLN A 235 17.13 0.99 -7.35
N TRP A 236 16.20 0.23 -6.78
CA TRP A 236 15.27 0.75 -5.80
C TRP A 236 14.79 -0.34 -4.85
N LEU A 237 14.26 0.07 -3.71
CA LEU A 237 13.64 -0.81 -2.72
C LEU A 237 12.37 -0.20 -2.15
N ILE A 238 11.55 -1.05 -1.56
CA ILE A 238 10.38 -0.67 -0.76
C ILE A 238 10.41 -1.39 0.58
N SER A 239 9.88 -0.77 1.62
CA SER A 239 9.73 -1.42 2.93
C SER A 239 8.67 -2.52 2.91
N ASP A 240 8.95 -3.66 3.54
CA ASP A 240 8.02 -4.80 3.67
C ASP A 240 8.03 -5.34 5.12
N PRO A 241 7.03 -5.02 5.96
CA PRO A 241 5.92 -4.09 5.73
C PRO A 241 6.36 -2.60 5.84
N GLY A 242 5.52 -1.66 5.36
CA GLY A 242 5.75 -0.22 5.56
C GLY A 242 5.20 0.66 4.44
N ASN A 243 5.66 1.91 4.37
CA ASN A 243 5.22 2.94 3.43
C ASN A 243 6.39 3.73 2.80
N LYS A 244 7.59 3.15 2.79
CA LYS A 244 8.81 3.80 2.33
C LYS A 244 9.26 3.25 1.00
N PHE A 245 9.55 4.15 0.07
CA PHE A 245 10.22 3.87 -1.20
C PHE A 245 11.62 4.46 -1.15
N CYS A 246 12.64 3.73 -1.61
CA CYS A 246 13.99 4.26 -1.68
C CYS A 246 14.66 3.95 -3.02
N VAL A 247 15.42 4.91 -3.54
CA VAL A 247 16.34 4.70 -4.66
C VAL A 247 17.74 4.50 -4.11
N ILE A 248 18.46 3.57 -4.69
CA ILE A 248 19.80 3.16 -4.28
C ILE A 248 20.72 3.37 -5.46
N ASP A 249 21.96 3.75 -5.21
CA ASP A 249 22.96 3.90 -6.28
C ASP A 249 23.72 2.60 -6.58
N LYS A 250 23.81 1.68 -5.62
CA LYS A 250 24.65 0.49 -5.70
C LYS A 250 23.90 -0.83 -5.82
N PRO A 251 24.30 -1.71 -6.75
CA PRO A 251 23.61 -2.95 -6.98
C PRO A 251 23.91 -3.96 -5.87
N TYR A 252 23.03 -4.96 -5.71
CA TYR A 252 23.13 -5.94 -4.63
C TYR A 252 24.07 -7.10 -4.99
N HIS A 253 25.39 -6.84 -5.01
CA HIS A 253 26.46 -7.82 -5.34
C HIS A 253 27.40 -8.03 -4.16
N LYS A 254 28.01 -9.18 -3.88
CA LYS A 254 28.86 -9.43 -2.68
C LYS A 254 30.05 -8.47 -2.52
N ILE A 255 30.68 -8.07 -3.63
CA ILE A 255 31.84 -7.16 -3.66
C ILE A 255 31.50 -5.76 -3.14
N GLN A 256 30.20 -5.45 -3.12
CA GLN A 256 29.66 -4.22 -2.63
C GLN A 256 29.97 -3.88 -1.18
N THR A 257 30.65 -4.73 -0.40
CA THR A 257 30.97 -4.53 1.02
C THR A 257 32.23 -3.69 1.28
N LYS A 258 32.90 -3.23 0.22
CA LYS A 258 34.02 -2.26 0.29
C LYS A 258 33.81 -0.97 -0.55
N GLU A 259 32.64 -0.75 -1.13
CA GLU A 259 32.32 0.45 -1.95
C GLU A 259 31.31 1.42 -1.30
N PRO A 260 31.47 2.74 -1.45
CA PRO A 260 30.55 3.76 -0.96
C PRO A 260 29.17 3.64 -1.63
N ALA A 261 28.11 4.00 -0.90
CA ALA A 261 26.73 3.86 -1.36
C ALA A 261 25.80 4.90 -0.71
N MET A 262 24.78 5.31 -1.45
CA MET A 262 23.71 6.21 -1.03
C MET A 262 22.36 5.56 -1.27
N ALA A 263 21.41 5.88 -0.39
CA ALA A 263 20.01 5.64 -0.64
C ALA A 263 19.18 6.84 -0.24
N VAL A 264 18.22 7.19 -1.10
CA VAL A 264 17.29 8.29 -0.89
C VAL A 264 15.92 7.69 -0.68
N CYS A 265 15.39 7.85 0.53
CA CYS A 265 14.12 7.27 0.92
C CYS A 265 13.04 8.34 1.05
N ILE A 266 11.89 8.08 0.45
CA ILE A 266 10.68 8.88 0.52
C ILE A 266 9.65 8.11 1.36
N ASP A 267 9.13 8.79 2.37
CA ASP A 267 7.98 8.33 3.15
C ASP A 267 6.71 8.92 2.51
N ASP A 268 6.11 8.14 1.60
CA ASP A 268 4.95 8.53 0.81
C ASP A 268 4.16 7.27 0.43
N ALA A 269 2.96 7.15 0.99
CA ALA A 269 2.12 5.97 0.84
C ALA A 269 1.65 5.75 -0.62
N THR A 270 1.54 6.82 -1.41
CA THR A 270 1.12 6.74 -2.80
C THR A 270 2.26 6.22 -3.68
N ILE A 271 3.45 6.82 -3.58
CA ILE A 271 4.65 6.35 -4.28
C ILE A 271 4.97 4.91 -3.86
N PHE A 272 4.94 4.62 -2.56
CA PHE A 272 5.11 3.27 -2.05
C PHE A 272 4.09 2.29 -2.65
N GLY A 273 2.81 2.64 -2.66
CA GLY A 273 1.74 1.78 -3.19
C GLY A 273 1.95 1.41 -4.67
N HIS A 274 2.39 2.37 -5.49
CA HIS A 274 2.71 2.12 -6.89
C HIS A 274 3.91 1.17 -7.06
N PHE A 275 5.02 1.42 -6.36
CA PHE A 275 6.20 0.56 -6.43
C PHE A 275 6.00 -0.82 -5.77
N ASN A 276 5.10 -0.94 -4.78
CA ASN A 276 4.73 -2.21 -4.19
C ASN A 276 3.93 -3.10 -5.15
N ARG A 277 3.12 -2.53 -6.05
CA ARG A 277 2.45 -3.27 -7.13
C ARG A 277 3.42 -3.73 -8.22
N ILE A 278 4.46 -2.95 -8.50
CA ILE A 278 5.53 -3.35 -9.43
C ILE A 278 6.36 -4.49 -8.80
N GLY A 279 6.67 -4.39 -7.50
CA GLY A 279 7.59 -5.30 -6.81
C GLY A 279 6.97 -6.57 -6.21
N GLY A 280 5.66 -6.60 -5.98
CA GLY A 280 4.91 -7.83 -5.77
C GLY A 280 3.84 -7.86 -6.83
N GLY A 281 3.80 -8.90 -7.66
CA GLY A 281 2.81 -9.09 -8.73
C GLY A 281 1.38 -9.06 -8.20
N ALA A 282 0.92 -7.86 -7.87
CA ALA A 282 -0.41 -7.55 -7.44
C ALA A 282 -1.27 -7.75 -8.67
N ALA A 283 -2.01 -8.86 -8.70
CA ALA A 283 -3.03 -9.04 -9.71
C ALA A 283 -3.96 -7.80 -9.67
N ALA A 284 -4.17 -7.18 -10.83
CA ALA A 284 -5.14 -6.11 -10.95
C ALA A 284 -6.53 -6.62 -10.53
N TRP A 285 -7.47 -5.69 -10.30
CA TRP A 285 -8.88 -6.08 -10.29
C TRP A 285 -9.19 -6.82 -11.59
N GLN A 286 -9.94 -7.91 -11.48
CA GLN A 286 -10.35 -8.71 -12.62
C GLN A 286 -11.88 -8.75 -12.65
N ASN A 287 -12.44 -8.57 -13.84
CA ASN A 287 -13.84 -8.86 -14.05
C ASN A 287 -14.07 -10.35 -13.84
N ILE A 288 -15.05 -10.68 -13.01
CA ILE A 288 -15.53 -12.05 -12.82
C ILE A 288 -16.76 -12.29 -13.70
N ALA A 289 -17.14 -13.54 -13.87
CA ALA A 289 -18.43 -13.87 -14.49
C ALA A 289 -19.61 -13.28 -13.69
N ASP A 290 -20.75 -13.16 -14.37
CA ASP A 290 -22.01 -12.66 -13.82
C ASP A 290 -22.39 -13.37 -12.51
N LEU A 291 -22.42 -12.61 -11.41
CA LEU A 291 -22.73 -13.10 -10.06
C LEU A 291 -24.18 -13.61 -9.90
N THR A 292 -25.06 -13.38 -10.88
CA THR A 292 -26.42 -13.93 -10.83
C THR A 292 -26.48 -15.40 -11.28
N ARG A 293 -25.40 -15.93 -11.86
CA ARG A 293 -25.31 -17.29 -12.40
C ARG A 293 -24.34 -18.14 -11.57
N ALA A 294 -24.67 -19.39 -11.30
CA ALA A 294 -23.81 -20.27 -10.50
C ALA A 294 -22.43 -20.57 -11.12
N ALA A 295 -22.26 -20.40 -12.44
CA ALA A 295 -21.07 -20.82 -13.15
C ALA A 295 -20.06 -19.67 -13.37
N GLY A 296 -18.77 -20.00 -13.25
CA GLY A 296 -17.68 -19.14 -13.72
C GLY A 296 -17.14 -18.10 -12.73
N HIS A 297 -17.50 -18.16 -11.45
CA HIS A 297 -16.97 -17.24 -10.44
C HIS A 297 -16.70 -17.90 -9.08
N ALA A 298 -15.80 -17.29 -8.31
CA ALA A 298 -15.32 -17.83 -7.04
C ALA A 298 -16.42 -17.93 -5.96
N VAL A 299 -17.38 -16.99 -5.92
CA VAL A 299 -18.43 -16.98 -4.89
C VAL A 299 -19.29 -18.25 -4.90
N ALA A 300 -19.82 -18.66 -6.05
CA ALA A 300 -20.64 -19.87 -6.16
C ALA A 300 -19.79 -21.12 -5.95
N LYS A 301 -18.56 -21.14 -6.46
CA LYS A 301 -17.63 -22.26 -6.27
C LYS A 301 -17.32 -22.50 -4.78
N SER A 302 -17.00 -21.44 -4.03
CA SER A 302 -16.74 -21.53 -2.59
C SER A 302 -17.98 -21.92 -1.77
N LEU A 303 -19.18 -21.80 -2.35
CA LEU A 303 -20.45 -22.15 -1.71
C LEU A 303 -21.03 -23.45 -2.24
N GLU A 304 -20.33 -24.22 -3.08
CA GLU A 304 -20.90 -25.39 -3.76
C GLU A 304 -21.50 -26.43 -2.79
N HIS A 305 -20.86 -26.60 -1.63
CA HIS A 305 -21.33 -27.49 -0.55
C HIS A 305 -22.29 -26.83 0.44
N VAL A 306 -22.54 -25.53 0.27
CA VAL A 306 -23.55 -24.77 1.01
C VAL A 306 -24.86 -24.74 0.24
N ILE A 307 -24.81 -24.69 -1.10
CA ILE A 307 -25.99 -24.66 -1.98
C ILE A 307 -26.48 -26.07 -2.39
N MET A 308 -25.63 -27.09 -2.26
CA MET A 308 -26.00 -28.48 -2.49
C MET A 308 -25.49 -29.35 -1.35
N ALA A 309 -26.28 -30.36 -0.98
CA ALA A 309 -25.89 -31.29 0.08
C ALA A 309 -24.61 -32.04 -0.31
N ASN A 310 -23.67 -32.12 0.63
CA ASN A 310 -22.46 -32.90 0.52
C ASN A 310 -22.28 -33.74 1.79
N ALA A 311 -21.89 -35.01 1.62
CA ALA A 311 -21.77 -35.92 2.75
C ALA A 311 -20.64 -35.54 3.71
N ASP A 312 -19.55 -34.97 3.18
CA ASP A 312 -18.32 -34.72 3.94
C ASP A 312 -18.29 -33.30 4.52
N ASN A 313 -18.68 -32.29 3.74
CA ASN A 313 -18.66 -30.89 4.18
C ASN A 313 -19.83 -30.55 5.11
N LYS A 314 -19.55 -29.79 6.16
CA LYS A 314 -20.49 -29.35 7.20
C LYS A 314 -20.25 -27.87 7.50
N PHE A 315 -21.29 -27.13 7.86
CA PHE A 315 -21.21 -25.68 7.98
C PHE A 315 -22.23 -25.06 8.93
N ILE A 316 -21.86 -23.89 9.43
CA ILE A 316 -22.77 -22.93 10.06
C ILE A 316 -22.95 -21.76 9.11
N ALA A 317 -24.20 -21.41 8.82
CA ALA A 317 -24.53 -20.22 8.07
C ALA A 317 -25.25 -19.19 8.94
N TYR A 318 -24.83 -17.93 8.83
CA TYR A 318 -25.35 -16.85 9.65
C TYR A 318 -25.61 -15.59 8.84
N ASN A 319 -26.73 -14.92 9.12
CA ASN A 319 -27.13 -13.70 8.43
C ASN A 319 -28.18 -12.96 9.26
N ASN A 320 -28.04 -11.65 9.40
CA ASN A 320 -29.02 -10.85 10.13
C ASN A 320 -30.37 -10.69 9.41
N ILE A 321 -30.41 -10.96 8.11
CA ILE A 321 -31.62 -11.07 7.29
C ILE A 321 -31.48 -12.39 6.52
N PRO A 322 -31.81 -13.54 7.13
CA PRO A 322 -31.61 -14.84 6.49
C PRO A 322 -32.55 -15.03 5.31
N PRO A 323 -32.16 -15.85 4.31
CA PRO A 323 -33.02 -16.16 3.17
C PRO A 323 -34.33 -16.83 3.62
N ASP A 324 -35.42 -16.56 2.90
CA ASP A 324 -36.70 -17.26 3.04
C ASP A 324 -37.35 -17.19 4.44
N VAL A 325 -36.88 -16.30 5.33
CA VAL A 325 -37.50 -16.05 6.65
C VAL A 325 -37.99 -14.61 6.74
N PRO A 326 -39.30 -14.36 6.56
CA PRO A 326 -39.86 -13.01 6.57
C PRO A 326 -39.72 -12.34 7.93
N LYS A 327 -39.52 -11.01 7.92
CA LYS A 327 -39.61 -10.11 9.10
C LYS A 327 -38.60 -10.38 10.23
N ILE A 328 -37.56 -11.18 10.01
CA ILE A 328 -36.45 -11.31 10.95
C ILE A 328 -35.34 -10.33 10.60
N LYS A 329 -34.99 -9.47 11.55
CA LYS A 329 -33.80 -8.61 11.50
C LYS A 329 -33.16 -8.52 12.88
N THR A 330 -31.94 -9.04 13.02
CA THR A 330 -31.21 -8.96 14.30
C THR A 330 -30.44 -7.66 14.45
N LYS A 331 -30.03 -7.36 15.69
CA LYS A 331 -29.11 -6.25 15.98
C LYS A 331 -27.70 -6.48 15.46
N SER A 332 -27.23 -7.71 15.37
CA SER A 332 -25.98 -8.01 14.65
C SER A 332 -26.19 -7.78 13.16
N ASN A 333 -25.17 -7.30 12.46
CA ASN A 333 -25.19 -7.17 11.00
C ASN A 333 -24.33 -8.24 10.31
N SER A 334 -23.66 -9.07 11.09
CA SER A 334 -22.72 -10.09 10.65
C SER A 334 -23.40 -11.10 9.72
N LYS A 335 -22.74 -11.44 8.61
CA LYS A 335 -23.19 -12.45 7.65
C LYS A 335 -22.01 -13.26 7.14
N GLY A 336 -22.23 -14.54 6.89
CA GLY A 336 -21.18 -15.42 6.43
C GLY A 336 -21.51 -16.89 6.58
N VAL A 337 -20.51 -17.71 6.25
CA VAL A 337 -20.56 -19.17 6.35
C VAL A 337 -19.22 -19.67 6.89
N LEU A 338 -19.25 -20.51 7.92
CA LEU A 338 -18.10 -21.21 8.45
C LEU A 338 -18.24 -22.69 8.11
N MET A 339 -17.32 -23.23 7.32
CA MET A 339 -17.37 -24.57 6.74
C MET A 339 -16.16 -25.39 7.20
N MET A 340 -16.36 -26.70 7.33
CA MET A 340 -15.31 -27.67 7.61
C MET A 340 -15.64 -29.01 6.96
N ASN A 341 -14.60 -29.80 6.65
CA ASN A 341 -14.72 -31.23 6.42
C ASN A 341 -14.20 -31.97 7.67
N PRO A 342 -15.09 -32.55 8.51
CA PRO A 342 -14.66 -33.27 9.72
C PRO A 342 -13.80 -34.51 9.46
N ARG A 343 -13.73 -34.99 8.21
CA ARG A 343 -12.98 -36.20 7.84
C ARG A 343 -11.55 -35.90 7.40
N VAL A 344 -11.23 -34.64 7.10
CA VAL A 344 -9.95 -34.24 6.53
C VAL A 344 -9.36 -33.11 7.36
N ALA A 345 -8.18 -33.35 7.93
CA ALA A 345 -7.49 -32.35 8.72
C ALA A 345 -7.19 -31.09 7.90
N ASP A 346 -7.39 -29.92 8.52
CA ASP A 346 -7.11 -28.60 7.95
C ASP A 346 -7.89 -28.26 6.66
N GLU A 347 -9.03 -28.93 6.42
CA GLU A 347 -9.97 -28.57 5.38
C GLU A 347 -11.14 -27.76 5.95
N ALA A 348 -10.89 -26.46 6.15
CA ALA A 348 -11.90 -25.53 6.63
C ALA A 348 -11.86 -24.19 5.87
N SER A 349 -13.00 -23.52 5.80
CA SER A 349 -13.15 -22.25 5.10
C SER A 349 -14.12 -21.32 5.80
N TRP A 350 -13.84 -20.02 5.74
CA TRP A 350 -14.69 -18.98 6.31
C TRP A 350 -14.98 -17.89 5.29
N ILE A 351 -16.27 -17.68 5.04
CA ILE A 351 -16.77 -16.65 4.13
C ILE A 351 -17.44 -15.55 4.96
N VAL A 352 -17.08 -14.31 4.68
CA VAL A 352 -17.72 -13.11 5.25
C VAL A 352 -18.27 -12.27 4.10
N HIS A 353 -19.51 -11.82 4.20
CA HIS A 353 -20.13 -11.01 3.15
C HIS A 353 -21.11 -9.97 3.68
N THR A 354 -21.57 -9.08 2.80
CA THR A 354 -22.52 -8.00 3.15
C THR A 354 -23.95 -8.25 2.64
N VAL A 355 -24.15 -9.26 1.79
CA VAL A 355 -25.44 -9.54 1.10
C VAL A 355 -26.54 -10.07 2.05
N PRO A 356 -27.65 -9.35 2.26
CA PRO A 356 -28.82 -9.87 2.97
C PRO A 356 -29.56 -10.94 2.14
N GLY A 357 -30.21 -11.89 2.78
CA GLY A 357 -30.97 -12.96 2.11
C GLY A 357 -30.12 -13.99 1.38
N PHE A 358 -28.85 -14.14 1.76
CA PHE A 358 -27.86 -14.98 1.08
C PHE A 358 -26.90 -15.66 2.08
N PRO A 359 -26.30 -16.82 1.74
CA PRO A 359 -26.75 -17.76 0.71
C PRO A 359 -27.99 -18.55 1.14
N LYS A 360 -28.65 -19.25 0.23
CA LYS A 360 -29.70 -20.23 0.59
C LYS A 360 -29.04 -21.57 0.95
N ALA A 361 -29.11 -21.95 2.22
CA ALA A 361 -28.52 -23.21 2.68
C ALA A 361 -29.27 -24.42 2.06
N LEU A 362 -28.51 -25.36 1.51
CA LEU A 362 -28.95 -26.59 0.87
C LEU A 362 -29.98 -26.38 -0.27
N ARG A 363 -29.88 -25.24 -0.96
CA ARG A 363 -30.72 -24.90 -2.11
C ARG A 363 -29.88 -24.27 -3.20
N GLU A 364 -30.37 -24.34 -4.44
CA GLU A 364 -29.72 -23.78 -5.62
C GLU A 364 -29.21 -22.34 -5.40
N TYR A 365 -28.09 -22.04 -6.05
CA TYR A 365 -27.48 -20.72 -6.01
C TYR A 365 -28.43 -19.67 -6.60
N VAL A 366 -28.82 -18.70 -5.78
CA VAL A 366 -29.61 -17.55 -6.19
C VAL A 366 -29.05 -16.31 -5.53
N PHE A 367 -28.53 -15.38 -6.34
CA PHE A 367 -28.17 -14.05 -5.87
C PHE A 367 -29.44 -13.20 -5.71
N PRO A 368 -29.66 -12.52 -4.57
CA PRO A 368 -30.87 -11.74 -4.35
C PRO A 368 -31.02 -10.58 -5.34
N LEU A 369 -32.14 -10.55 -6.09
CA LEU A 369 -32.38 -9.54 -7.13
C LEU A 369 -32.35 -8.10 -6.58
N ALA A 370 -32.84 -7.89 -5.36
CA ALA A 370 -32.85 -6.59 -4.70
C ALA A 370 -31.45 -6.03 -4.37
N GLU A 371 -30.43 -6.88 -4.43
CA GLU A 371 -29.05 -6.57 -4.07
C GLU A 371 -28.15 -6.40 -5.30
N ILE A 372 -28.63 -6.69 -6.52
CA ILE A 372 -27.87 -6.52 -7.78
C ILE A 372 -27.47 -5.06 -8.02
N GLN A 373 -28.32 -4.12 -7.62
CA GLN A 373 -28.09 -2.68 -7.80
C GLN A 373 -27.20 -2.07 -6.72
N LYS A 374 -26.63 -2.89 -5.83
CA LYS A 374 -25.85 -2.41 -4.68
C LYS A 374 -24.43 -2.95 -4.68
N GLY A 375 -23.49 -2.14 -4.20
CA GLY A 375 -22.13 -2.53 -3.90
C GLY A 375 -22.08 -3.50 -2.72
N HIS A 376 -21.46 -4.66 -2.93
CA HIS A 376 -21.25 -5.70 -1.92
C HIS A 376 -19.80 -6.12 -1.84
N LEU A 377 -19.44 -6.73 -0.72
CA LEU A 377 -18.11 -7.23 -0.49
C LEU A 377 -18.16 -8.67 0.02
N PHE A 378 -17.23 -9.48 -0.49
CA PHE A 378 -17.01 -10.86 -0.09
C PHE A 378 -15.55 -11.06 0.31
N ILE A 379 -15.32 -11.78 1.40
CA ILE A 379 -14.03 -12.34 1.78
C ILE A 379 -14.21 -13.85 1.89
N CYS A 380 -13.34 -14.62 1.24
CA CYS A 380 -13.27 -16.07 1.37
C CYS A 380 -11.87 -16.44 1.85
N LEU A 381 -11.78 -17.13 2.98
CA LEU A 381 -10.52 -17.55 3.60
C LEU A 381 -10.52 -19.07 3.74
N THR A 382 -9.49 -19.73 3.24
CA THR A 382 -9.16 -21.10 3.65
C THR A 382 -8.44 -21.01 5.00
N ILE A 383 -8.95 -21.68 6.01
CA ILE A 383 -8.45 -21.59 7.39
C ILE A 383 -8.03 -22.98 7.86
N LYS A 384 -7.12 -23.04 8.83
CA LYS A 384 -6.85 -24.30 9.52
C LYS A 384 -8.01 -24.65 10.44
N GLU A 385 -8.21 -25.94 10.66
CA GLU A 385 -9.28 -26.42 11.52
C GLU A 385 -9.08 -25.93 12.97
N SER A 386 -7.83 -25.75 13.40
CA SER A 386 -7.47 -25.18 14.71
C SER A 386 -8.00 -23.76 14.94
N GLU A 387 -8.24 -22.99 13.88
CA GLU A 387 -8.67 -21.59 13.97
C GLU A 387 -10.18 -21.42 14.19
N ILE A 388 -10.96 -22.50 13.99
CA ILE A 388 -12.43 -22.47 14.03
C ILE A 388 -12.94 -22.00 15.41
N ASP A 389 -12.34 -22.46 16.51
CA ASP A 389 -12.80 -22.09 17.85
C ASP A 389 -12.49 -20.60 18.16
N ALA A 390 -11.37 -20.07 17.64
CA ALA A 390 -11.05 -18.65 17.75
C ALA A 390 -12.04 -17.78 16.96
N ILE A 391 -12.40 -18.20 15.75
CA ILE A 391 -13.45 -17.54 14.95
C ILE A 391 -14.79 -17.62 15.69
N ALA A 392 -15.17 -18.79 16.21
CA ALA A 392 -16.41 -18.98 16.94
C ALA A 392 -16.50 -18.07 18.18
N MET A 393 -15.38 -17.86 18.90
CA MET A 393 -15.32 -16.92 20.02
C MET A 393 -15.70 -15.50 19.60
N THR A 394 -15.20 -15.05 18.45
CA THR A 394 -15.45 -13.70 17.93
C THR A 394 -16.87 -13.54 17.41
N LEU A 395 -17.39 -14.55 16.71
CA LEU A 395 -18.78 -14.60 16.25
C LEU A 395 -19.73 -14.60 17.42
N ARG A 396 -19.48 -15.40 18.47
CA ARG A 396 -20.30 -15.43 19.68
C ARG A 396 -20.46 -14.03 20.26
N ILE A 397 -19.38 -13.25 20.39
CA ILE A 397 -19.43 -11.88 20.90
C ILE A 397 -20.22 -10.93 19.97
N ALA A 398 -20.18 -11.16 18.66
CA ALA A 398 -20.95 -10.42 17.67
C ALA A 398 -22.42 -10.86 17.57
N THR A 399 -22.79 -11.95 18.25
CA THR A 399 -24.15 -12.52 18.34
C THR A 399 -24.91 -12.53 17.01
N PRO A 400 -24.36 -13.15 15.93
CA PRO A 400 -25.06 -13.27 14.66
C PRO A 400 -26.25 -14.22 14.80
N LEU A 401 -27.23 -14.09 13.90
CA LEU A 401 -28.30 -15.08 13.76
C LEU A 401 -27.80 -16.25 12.92
N LEU A 402 -27.68 -17.43 13.53
CA LEU A 402 -27.46 -18.68 12.82
C LEU A 402 -28.80 -19.15 12.25
N TYR A 403 -28.84 -19.43 10.95
CA TYR A 403 -30.05 -19.95 10.28
C TYR A 403 -29.87 -21.36 9.71
N HIS A 404 -28.63 -21.87 9.71
CA HIS A 404 -28.30 -23.25 9.39
C HIS A 404 -27.09 -23.70 10.20
N ASN A 405 -27.13 -24.94 10.67
CA ASN A 405 -26.01 -25.62 11.31
C ASN A 405 -26.19 -27.13 11.12
N ASP A 406 -25.27 -27.78 10.42
CA ASP A 406 -25.21 -29.23 10.29
C ASP A 406 -23.89 -29.81 10.82
N ILE A 407 -23.06 -29.02 11.52
CA ILE A 407 -21.82 -29.49 12.12
C ILE A 407 -22.12 -30.60 13.15
N PRO A 408 -21.48 -31.78 13.06
CA PRO A 408 -21.69 -32.89 13.97
C PRO A 408 -21.45 -32.53 15.44
N GLU A 409 -22.23 -33.11 16.35
CA GLU A 409 -22.14 -32.81 17.79
C GLU A 409 -20.75 -33.08 18.38
N ASN A 410 -20.03 -34.09 17.89
CA ASN A 410 -18.66 -34.37 18.34
C ASN A 410 -17.71 -33.22 18.02
N GLU A 411 -17.85 -32.57 16.86
CA GLU A 411 -17.06 -31.40 16.47
C GLU A 411 -17.48 -30.15 17.22
N ILE A 412 -18.77 -30.00 17.51
CA ILE A 412 -19.28 -28.90 18.33
C ILE A 412 -18.75 -29.04 19.77
N ASN A 413 -18.86 -30.22 20.36
CA ASN A 413 -18.50 -30.48 21.75
C ASN A 413 -16.98 -30.48 21.99
N SER A 414 -16.17 -30.76 20.96
CA SER A 414 -14.71 -30.65 21.06
C SER A 414 -14.22 -29.19 21.10
N ARG A 415 -15.10 -28.23 20.77
CA ARG A 415 -14.77 -26.80 20.57
C ARG A 415 -15.68 -25.91 21.44
N PRO A 416 -15.23 -25.49 22.64
CA PRO A 416 -16.09 -24.81 23.59
C PRO A 416 -16.74 -23.52 23.06
N ASN A 417 -16.05 -22.70 22.26
CA ASN A 417 -16.65 -21.48 21.73
C ASN A 417 -17.61 -21.78 20.58
N LEU A 418 -17.35 -22.83 19.79
CA LEU A 418 -18.27 -23.31 18.76
C LEU A 418 -19.56 -23.85 19.39
N GLN A 419 -19.46 -24.65 20.44
CA GLN A 419 -20.60 -25.10 21.23
C GLN A 419 -21.44 -23.93 21.75
N ASN A 420 -20.79 -22.97 22.42
CA ASN A 420 -21.50 -21.82 22.97
C ASN A 420 -22.15 -20.95 21.87
N LEU A 421 -21.56 -20.88 20.67
CA LEU A 421 -22.12 -20.20 19.51
C LEU A 421 -23.35 -20.94 18.97
N ALA A 422 -23.24 -22.25 18.76
CA ALA A 422 -24.31 -23.10 18.23
C ALA A 422 -25.54 -23.15 19.16
N GLU A 423 -25.33 -23.19 20.47
CA GLU A 423 -26.40 -23.19 21.48
C GLU A 423 -26.98 -21.80 21.76
N GLY A 424 -26.45 -20.74 21.14
CA GLY A 424 -26.95 -19.37 21.36
C GLY A 424 -26.70 -18.83 22.78
N ARG A 425 -25.70 -19.33 23.50
CA ARG A 425 -25.41 -18.91 24.88
C ARG A 425 -24.92 -17.45 24.91
N SER A 426 -25.80 -16.56 25.37
CA SER A 426 -25.60 -15.10 25.38
C SER A 426 -25.13 -14.51 26.71
N ARG A 427 -24.89 -15.34 27.75
CA ARG A 427 -24.33 -14.86 29.03
C ARG A 427 -22.85 -14.53 28.87
N PHE A 428 -22.56 -13.28 28.52
CA PHE A 428 -21.20 -12.75 28.49
C PHE A 428 -20.78 -12.28 29.88
N MET A 429 -19.89 -13.02 30.52
CA MET A 429 -18.94 -12.42 31.47
C MET A 429 -17.85 -11.68 30.68
N PRO A 430 -17.23 -10.62 31.24
CA PRO A 430 -16.10 -9.97 30.59
C PRO A 430 -15.04 -10.98 30.10
N PRO A 431 -14.39 -10.71 28.96
CA PRO A 431 -14.33 -9.42 28.28
C PRO A 431 -15.49 -9.17 27.29
N LEU A 432 -16.03 -7.94 27.29
CA LEU A 432 -17.11 -7.49 26.39
C LEU A 432 -16.62 -7.12 24.98
N THR A 433 -15.32 -7.19 24.76
CA THR A 433 -14.64 -7.02 23.48
C THR A 433 -13.56 -8.07 23.36
N VAL A 434 -13.42 -8.71 22.21
CA VAL A 434 -12.38 -9.71 21.95
C VAL A 434 -11.57 -9.32 20.72
N ALA A 435 -10.30 -9.71 20.72
CA ALA A 435 -9.43 -9.67 19.55
C ALA A 435 -8.80 -11.05 19.41
N GLN A 436 -8.94 -11.67 18.25
CA GLN A 436 -8.26 -12.93 17.91
C GLN A 436 -7.41 -12.71 16.67
N GLU A 437 -6.28 -13.41 16.60
CA GLU A 437 -5.46 -13.49 15.40
C GLU A 437 -5.47 -14.93 14.93
N ILE A 438 -5.80 -15.11 13.66
CA ILE A 438 -5.78 -16.41 12.97
C ILE A 438 -4.83 -16.34 11.79
N SER A 439 -4.43 -17.51 11.27
CA SER A 439 -3.67 -17.61 10.02
C SER A 439 -4.42 -18.47 9.02
N THR A 440 -4.44 -18.06 7.75
CA THR A 440 -5.00 -18.90 6.68
C THR A 440 -4.16 -20.18 6.50
N ALA A 441 -4.76 -21.21 5.91
CA ALA A 441 -4.05 -22.44 5.57
C ALA A 441 -2.96 -22.19 4.49
N GLY A 442 -1.98 -23.08 4.42
CA GLY A 442 -0.90 -23.07 3.43
C GLY A 442 0.42 -22.41 3.88
N PRO A 443 1.53 -22.62 3.13
CA PRO A 443 2.83 -22.02 3.43
C PRO A 443 2.79 -20.50 3.42
N GLY A 444 3.20 -19.87 4.53
CA GLY A 444 3.20 -18.41 4.65
C GLY A 444 1.81 -17.77 4.76
N GLY A 445 0.83 -18.51 5.28
CA GLY A 445 -0.56 -18.09 5.45
C GLY A 445 -0.76 -16.64 5.94
N LEU A 446 -1.80 -16.00 5.42
CA LEU A 446 -2.15 -14.62 5.70
C LEU A 446 -2.58 -14.46 7.16
N LYS A 447 -2.08 -13.42 7.81
CA LYS A 447 -2.49 -13.05 9.16
C LYS A 447 -3.80 -12.28 9.11
N VAL A 448 -4.81 -12.79 9.82
CA VAL A 448 -6.13 -12.17 9.91
C VAL A 448 -6.44 -11.88 11.36
N ALA A 449 -6.71 -10.63 11.69
CA ALA A 449 -7.13 -10.21 13.01
C ALA A 449 -8.64 -9.96 13.02
N ILE A 450 -9.35 -10.54 13.98
CA ILE A 450 -10.80 -10.42 14.13
C ILE A 450 -11.08 -9.68 15.42
N TYR A 451 -11.85 -8.60 15.34
CA TYR A 451 -12.24 -7.77 16.46
C TYR A 451 -13.75 -7.80 16.63
N SER A 452 -14.23 -8.19 17.81
CA SER A 452 -15.67 -8.17 18.10
C SER A 452 -15.97 -7.41 19.37
N LYS A 453 -17.15 -6.79 19.42
CA LYS A 453 -17.74 -6.19 20.61
C LYS A 453 -19.17 -6.68 20.81
N SER A 454 -19.57 -6.82 22.07
CA SER A 454 -20.98 -7.07 22.42
C SER A 454 -21.74 -5.74 22.56
N GLU A 455 -23.08 -5.82 22.51
CA GLU A 455 -23.95 -4.65 22.77
C GLU A 455 -23.76 -4.07 24.19
N LYS A 456 -23.36 -4.90 25.17
CA LYS A 456 -23.11 -4.50 26.55
C LYS A 456 -21.85 -3.66 26.70
N SER A 457 -20.90 -3.75 25.76
CA SER A 457 -19.65 -2.96 25.81
C SER A 457 -19.91 -1.44 25.73
N ARG A 458 -21.02 -1.02 25.09
CA ARG A 458 -21.32 0.38 24.75
C ARG A 458 -20.22 1.07 23.92
N TYR A 459 -19.29 0.32 23.35
CA TYR A 459 -18.18 0.87 22.58
C TYR A 459 -18.56 1.09 21.12
N ASP A 460 -17.99 2.15 20.54
CA ASP A 460 -17.94 2.36 19.10
C ASP A 460 -16.84 1.47 18.50
N ILE A 461 -17.18 0.61 17.54
CA ILE A 461 -16.20 -0.34 16.96
C ILE A 461 -15.01 0.37 16.30
N TYR A 462 -15.21 1.53 15.67
CA TYR A 462 -14.15 2.23 14.95
C TYR A 462 -13.16 2.87 15.91
N ARG A 463 -13.61 3.80 16.75
CA ARG A 463 -12.74 4.58 17.62
C ARG A 463 -12.28 3.81 18.86
N ARG A 464 -13.22 3.13 19.54
CA ARG A 464 -12.93 2.53 20.86
C ARG A 464 -12.31 1.14 20.75
N VAL A 465 -12.47 0.47 19.61
CA VAL A 465 -11.86 -0.85 19.35
C VAL A 465 -10.77 -0.74 18.28
N LEU A 466 -11.11 -0.44 17.02
CA LEU A 466 -10.17 -0.55 15.89
C LEU A 466 -9.01 0.45 15.98
N VAL A 467 -9.25 1.76 16.14
CA VAL A 467 -8.17 2.76 16.30
C VAL A 467 -7.25 2.43 17.47
N LYS A 468 -7.80 1.92 18.58
CA LYS A 468 -7.01 1.52 19.76
C LYS A 468 -6.18 0.25 19.52
N LYS A 469 -6.76 -0.76 18.87
CA LYS A 469 -6.10 -2.05 18.63
C LYS A 469 -5.07 -1.96 17.50
N LEU A 470 -5.41 -1.28 16.41
CA LEU A 470 -4.52 -1.02 15.29
C LEU A 470 -3.41 -0.01 15.63
N LYS A 471 -3.65 0.86 16.63
CA LYS A 471 -2.74 1.95 17.05
C LYS A 471 -2.34 2.90 15.91
N ALA A 472 -3.18 3.00 14.87
CA ALA A 472 -2.94 3.78 13.67
C ALA A 472 -4.13 4.70 13.36
N SER A 473 -3.93 5.68 12.49
CA SER A 473 -5.06 6.36 11.84
C SER A 473 -5.75 5.39 10.88
N ILE A 474 -7.02 5.63 10.57
CA ILE A 474 -7.79 4.80 9.66
C ILE A 474 -8.50 5.67 8.63
N LYS A 475 -8.51 5.22 7.37
CA LYS A 475 -9.42 5.73 6.33
C LYS A 475 -10.60 4.78 6.22
N VAL A 476 -11.82 5.31 6.29
CA VAL A 476 -13.03 4.49 6.43
C VAL A 476 -14.03 4.80 5.33
N TRP A 477 -14.42 3.78 4.57
CA TRP A 477 -15.60 3.79 3.70
C TRP A 477 -16.78 3.20 4.47
N THR A 478 -17.78 4.02 4.73
CA THR A 478 -18.95 3.62 5.51
C THR A 478 -20.06 4.62 5.30
N THR A 479 -21.30 4.15 5.32
CA THR A 479 -22.44 5.03 5.56
C THR A 479 -22.33 5.66 6.96
N ARG A 480 -22.88 6.87 7.10
CA ARG A 480 -22.71 7.72 8.27
C ARG A 480 -24.00 8.43 8.60
N ASP A 481 -24.20 8.69 9.89
CA ASP A 481 -25.26 9.58 10.34
C ASP A 481 -24.77 11.05 10.33
N LYS A 482 -25.67 12.00 10.57
CA LYS A 482 -25.32 13.44 10.62
C LYS A 482 -24.47 13.82 11.84
N THR A 483 -24.19 12.89 12.76
CA THR A 483 -23.60 13.17 14.07
C THR A 483 -22.14 12.79 14.17
N LEU A 484 -21.73 11.68 13.54
CA LEU A 484 -20.35 11.21 13.54
C LEU A 484 -19.62 11.73 12.30
N LYS A 485 -18.61 12.56 12.54
CA LYS A 485 -17.71 13.13 11.51
C LYS A 485 -16.33 12.50 11.59
N SER A 486 -15.45 12.86 10.65
CA SER A 486 -14.01 12.62 10.77
C SER A 486 -13.51 13.08 12.15
N ASP A 487 -12.76 12.21 12.83
CA ASP A 487 -12.28 12.45 14.20
C ASP A 487 -10.75 12.52 14.20
N CYS A 488 -10.22 13.73 14.36
CA CYS A 488 -8.78 13.98 14.38
C CYS A 488 -8.30 14.49 15.75
N ARG A 489 -9.07 14.22 16.82
CA ARG A 489 -8.77 14.72 18.17
C ARG A 489 -7.57 14.03 18.83
N ILE A 490 -7.16 12.87 18.33
CA ILE A 490 -6.02 12.12 18.87
C ILE A 490 -4.86 12.24 17.88
N LEU A 491 -3.77 12.87 18.30
CA LEU A 491 -2.57 13.03 17.49
C LEU A 491 -2.13 11.66 16.93
N ASN A 492 -1.99 11.57 15.60
CA ASN A 492 -1.60 10.37 14.85
C ASN A 492 -2.54 9.15 14.94
N ARG A 493 -3.79 9.32 15.41
CA ARG A 493 -4.81 8.25 15.45
C ARG A 493 -6.18 8.79 15.04
N ASN A 494 -6.23 9.24 13.79
CA ASN A 494 -7.39 9.90 13.21
C ASN A 494 -8.35 8.89 12.57
N ILE A 495 -9.63 9.21 12.55
CA ILE A 495 -10.64 8.59 11.69
C ILE A 495 -10.88 9.55 10.54
N LYS A 496 -10.43 9.17 9.35
CA LYS A 496 -10.63 9.93 8.10
C LYS A 496 -11.72 9.24 7.30
N LEU A 497 -12.82 9.93 7.01
CA LEU A 497 -13.91 9.33 6.26
C LEU A 497 -13.67 9.51 4.75
N VAL A 498 -13.77 8.43 3.99
CA VAL A 498 -13.64 8.45 2.53
C VAL A 498 -14.83 9.19 1.92
N THR A 499 -14.59 10.03 0.93
CA THR A 499 -15.64 10.78 0.23
C THR A 499 -16.27 9.96 -0.88
N SER A 500 -17.60 10.04 -1.01
CA SER A 500 -18.35 9.52 -2.15
C SER A 500 -18.23 10.45 -3.37
N PRO A 501 -18.18 9.93 -4.61
CA PRO A 501 -18.14 8.52 -4.98
C PRO A 501 -16.72 7.94 -4.95
N ILE A 502 -16.62 6.61 -4.92
CA ILE A 502 -15.39 5.85 -5.17
C ILE A 502 -15.48 5.14 -6.53
N ALA A 503 -14.36 4.63 -7.02
CA ALA A 503 -14.33 3.77 -8.20
C ALA A 503 -13.50 2.51 -7.96
N VAL A 504 -14.08 1.35 -8.26
CA VAL A 504 -13.40 0.05 -8.28
C VAL A 504 -13.20 -0.34 -9.74
N ASP A 505 -11.96 -0.25 -10.23
CA ASP A 505 -11.62 -0.54 -11.63
C ASP A 505 -12.53 0.18 -12.66
N ASN A 506 -12.70 1.50 -12.46
CA ASN A 506 -13.59 2.39 -13.24
C ASN A 506 -15.09 2.15 -13.06
N GLN A 507 -15.52 1.22 -12.21
CA GLN A 507 -16.92 1.07 -11.81
C GLN A 507 -17.20 1.98 -10.62
N ALA A 508 -18.07 2.97 -10.82
CA ALA A 508 -18.41 3.93 -9.78
C ALA A 508 -19.32 3.30 -8.70
N SER A 509 -19.06 3.64 -7.44
CA SER A 509 -19.88 3.27 -6.30
C SER A 509 -20.07 4.48 -5.38
N SER A 510 -21.27 4.62 -4.81
CA SER A 510 -21.60 5.73 -3.91
C SER A 510 -22.03 5.20 -2.54
N LEU A 511 -21.98 6.04 -1.51
CA LEU A 511 -22.41 5.62 -0.16
C LEU A 511 -23.89 5.21 -0.10
N GLU A 512 -24.72 5.69 -1.03
CA GLU A 512 -26.14 5.38 -1.13
C GLU A 512 -26.39 4.02 -1.82
N SER A 513 -25.50 3.64 -2.75
CA SER A 513 -25.59 2.38 -3.49
C SER A 513 -24.65 1.30 -2.97
N ASP A 514 -23.78 1.57 -2.00
CA ASP A 514 -22.83 0.60 -1.45
C ASP A 514 -23.19 0.22 -0.01
N VAL A 515 -23.42 -1.07 0.24
CA VAL A 515 -23.73 -1.56 1.59
C VAL A 515 -22.51 -2.14 2.30
N SER A 516 -21.32 -2.06 1.71
CA SER A 516 -20.09 -2.48 2.35
C SER A 516 -19.56 -1.42 3.32
N GLN A 517 -18.88 -1.87 4.37
CA GLN A 517 -18.12 -1.01 5.25
C GLN A 517 -16.72 -1.58 5.38
N TRP A 518 -15.73 -0.78 5.03
CA TRP A 518 -14.34 -1.19 5.08
C TRP A 518 -13.44 -0.04 5.52
N LEU A 519 -12.26 -0.39 6.02
CA LEU A 519 -11.24 0.59 6.38
C LEU A 519 -9.85 0.10 6.02
N ILE A 520 -8.93 1.05 5.98
CA ILE A 520 -7.50 0.80 5.86
C ILE A 520 -6.71 1.58 6.90
N SER A 521 -5.58 1.04 7.37
CA SER A 521 -4.70 1.69 8.35
C SER A 521 -3.72 2.68 7.72
N GLU A 522 -3.46 3.82 8.35
CA GLU A 522 -2.48 4.82 7.94
C GLU A 522 -1.59 5.27 9.13
N PRO A 523 -0.26 5.03 9.09
CA PRO A 523 0.47 4.15 8.17
C PRO A 523 0.16 2.67 8.45
N GLY A 524 0.27 1.80 7.44
CA GLY A 524 0.17 0.35 7.64
C GLY A 524 -0.24 -0.42 6.38
N ASN A 525 -0.45 -1.73 6.54
CA ASN A 525 -0.81 -2.67 5.48
C ASN A 525 -2.12 -3.42 5.79
N LYS A 526 -2.95 -2.88 6.70
CA LYS A 526 -4.16 -3.56 7.16
C LYS A 526 -5.38 -3.05 6.40
N PHE A 527 -6.12 -3.98 5.83
CA PHE A 527 -7.45 -3.77 5.27
C PHE A 527 -8.46 -4.49 6.15
N CYS A 528 -9.56 -3.84 6.53
CA CYS A 528 -10.60 -4.48 7.33
C CYS A 528 -11.99 -4.30 6.74
N VAL A 529 -12.83 -5.32 6.89
CA VAL A 529 -14.28 -5.26 6.65
C VAL A 529 -14.98 -5.22 7.99
N ILE A 530 -16.01 -4.38 8.10
CA ILE A 530 -16.78 -4.16 9.32
C ILE A 530 -18.24 -4.42 8.98
N ASP A 531 -18.99 -5.05 9.89
CA ASP A 531 -20.41 -5.34 9.64
C ASP A 531 -21.34 -4.16 9.96
N LYS A 532 -20.83 -3.17 10.71
CA LYS A 532 -21.61 -2.02 11.21
C LYS A 532 -21.18 -0.70 10.58
N PRO A 533 -22.14 0.14 10.15
CA PRO A 533 -21.82 1.49 9.71
C PRO A 533 -21.40 2.39 10.87
N TYR A 534 -20.73 3.49 10.54
CA TYR A 534 -20.27 4.48 11.50
C TYR A 534 -21.43 5.40 11.96
N HIS A 535 -22.37 4.83 12.69
CA HIS A 535 -23.54 5.50 13.27
C HIS A 535 -23.47 5.50 14.80
N LYS A 536 -23.94 6.55 15.47
CA LYS A 536 -23.95 6.63 16.95
C LYS A 536 -24.74 5.49 17.60
N SER A 537 -25.80 5.02 16.94
CA SER A 537 -26.63 3.90 17.40
C SER A 537 -25.84 2.59 17.54
N GLN A 538 -24.77 2.38 16.75
CA GLN A 538 -23.99 1.14 16.76
C GLN A 538 -23.34 0.85 18.12
N THR A 539 -23.15 1.86 18.96
CA THR A 539 -22.65 1.68 20.34
C THR A 539 -23.52 0.73 21.16
N LYS A 540 -24.82 0.64 20.86
CA LYS A 540 -25.78 -0.23 21.56
C LYS A 540 -26.02 -1.57 20.84
N GLU A 541 -25.22 -1.89 19.83
CA GLU A 541 -25.34 -3.08 19.00
C GLU A 541 -24.04 -3.90 19.07
N PRO A 542 -24.08 -5.21 18.81
CA PRO A 542 -22.85 -5.99 18.61
C PRO A 542 -22.22 -5.63 17.25
N ALA A 543 -20.91 -5.84 17.11
CA ALA A 543 -20.20 -5.62 15.85
C ALA A 543 -18.97 -6.53 15.72
N ILE A 544 -18.58 -6.83 14.49
CA ILE A 544 -17.37 -7.54 14.13
C ILE A 544 -16.60 -6.80 13.04
N ALA A 545 -15.27 -6.90 13.10
CA ALA A 545 -14.38 -6.45 12.05
C ALA A 545 -13.33 -7.52 11.76
N VAL A 546 -13.12 -7.81 10.48
CA VAL A 546 -12.14 -8.79 10.00
C VAL A 546 -11.05 -8.05 9.24
N CYS A 547 -9.83 -8.06 9.77
CA CYS A 547 -8.69 -7.31 9.28
C CYS A 547 -7.62 -8.23 8.69
N ILE A 548 -7.31 -8.07 7.41
CA ILE A 548 -6.27 -8.80 6.70
C ILE A 548 -4.99 -7.95 6.69
N ASP A 549 -3.86 -8.55 7.07
CA ASP A 549 -2.53 -7.94 6.95
C ASP A 549 -1.90 -8.34 5.61
N ASP A 550 -2.30 -7.65 4.55
CA ASP A 550 -1.79 -7.87 3.20
C ASP A 550 -1.58 -6.53 2.47
N ALA A 551 -0.33 -6.27 2.08
CA ALA A 551 0.06 -5.02 1.45
C ALA A 551 -0.55 -4.83 0.05
N THR A 552 -0.90 -5.92 -0.62
CA THR A 552 -1.51 -5.89 -1.95
C THR A 552 -2.96 -5.44 -1.85
N ILE A 553 -3.77 -6.13 -1.05
CA ILE A 553 -5.17 -5.79 -0.79
C ILE A 553 -5.26 -4.37 -0.23
N PHE A 554 -4.44 -4.04 0.78
CA PHE A 554 -4.35 -2.68 1.30
C PHE A 554 -4.05 -1.66 0.19
N GLY A 555 -3.10 -1.96 -0.70
CA GLY A 555 -2.73 -1.09 -1.82
C GLY A 555 -3.86 -0.84 -2.82
N HIS A 556 -4.75 -1.80 -3.05
CA HIS A 556 -5.95 -1.60 -3.87
C HIS A 556 -6.94 -0.66 -3.18
N PHE A 557 -7.30 -0.94 -1.93
CA PHE A 557 -8.26 -0.12 -1.18
C PHE A 557 -7.75 1.27 -0.82
N ASN A 558 -6.43 1.45 -0.64
CA ASN A 558 -5.84 2.79 -0.45
C ASN A 558 -5.91 3.65 -1.71
N ARG A 559 -5.95 3.05 -2.90
CA ARG A 559 -6.23 3.79 -4.15
C ARG A 559 -7.70 4.14 -4.29
N ILE A 560 -8.59 3.25 -3.87
CA ILE A 560 -10.04 3.48 -3.89
C ILE A 560 -10.40 4.63 -2.93
N GLY A 561 -9.85 4.61 -1.70
CA GLY A 561 -10.13 5.59 -0.64
C GLY A 561 -9.17 6.78 -0.59
N GLN A 562 -8.71 7.29 -1.73
CA GLN A 562 -7.74 8.41 -1.78
C GLN A 562 -8.32 9.72 -1.26
N ASN A 563 -9.58 10.00 -1.60
CA ASN A 563 -10.25 11.23 -1.23
C ASN A 563 -10.93 11.05 0.14
N VAL A 564 -10.60 11.92 1.09
CA VAL A 564 -11.13 11.88 2.46
C VAL A 564 -11.66 13.26 2.86
N GLU A 565 -12.68 13.27 3.71
CA GLU A 565 -13.19 14.50 4.28
C GLU A 565 -12.17 15.17 5.18
N ASN A 566 -12.18 16.49 5.17
CA ASN A 566 -11.41 17.29 6.12
C ASN A 566 -11.82 16.94 7.56
N CYS A 567 -10.85 17.00 8.46
CA CYS A 567 -11.10 16.88 9.89
C CYS A 567 -12.05 18.01 10.33
N ALA A 568 -13.07 17.66 11.11
CA ALA A 568 -14.05 18.60 11.66
C ALA A 568 -13.68 19.07 13.07
#